data_AF-A0A9E6JLD7-F1
#
_entry.id   AF-A0A9E6JLD7-F1
#
_cell.length_a   1.000
_cell.length_b   1.000
_cell.length_c   1.000
_cell.angle_alpha   90.00
_cell.angle_beta   90.00
_cell.angle_gamma   90.00
#
_symmetry.space_group_name_H-M   'P 1'
#
loop_
_entity.id
_entity.type
_entity.pdbx_description
1 polymer ?
#
loop_
_entity_poly.entity_id
_entity_poly.type
_entity_poly.pdbx_seq_one_letter_code
_entity_poly.pdbx_strand_id
1 'polypeptide(L)'
;VDIRFTGVRPGEKLVEELFTEGRVHRTTVHPKVFEAREFPVDPELLREGLAILREIQDGGGETCYPRMLRCFMQLIPTFQPSPHGLGRYLDGEAAPVNGNLAAPVPPIDFRSPETLGLRAYI
;
A
#
# COMPACT_ATOMS: atom_id res chain seq x y z
N VAL A 1 -24.64 26.27 18.93
CA VAL A 1 -23.97 25.15 18.25
C VAL A 1 -22.50 25.30 18.55
N ASP A 2 -21.89 24.31 19.20
CA ASP A 2 -20.49 24.35 19.61
C ASP A 2 -19.66 23.53 18.63
N ILE A 3 -18.56 24.09 18.14
CA ILE A 3 -17.59 23.36 17.31
C ILE A 3 -16.57 22.70 18.24
N ARG A 4 -16.43 21.37 18.15
CA ARG A 4 -15.44 20.59 18.90
C ARG A 4 -14.44 19.96 17.93
N PHE A 5 -13.16 20.14 18.20
CA PHE A 5 -12.07 19.55 17.42
C PHE A 5 -11.70 18.19 17.99
N THR A 6 -11.74 17.13 17.17
CA THR A 6 -11.45 15.74 17.59
C THR A 6 -10.13 15.20 17.05
N GLY A 7 -9.36 16.03 16.33
CA GLY A 7 -8.13 15.61 15.65
C GLY A 7 -8.39 14.93 14.31
N VAL A 8 -7.30 14.59 13.63
CA VAL A 8 -7.26 13.99 12.29
C VAL A 8 -7.28 12.47 12.40
N ARG A 9 -8.06 11.78 11.56
CA ARG A 9 -8.12 10.32 11.58
C ARG A 9 -6.88 9.68 10.92
N PRO A 10 -6.52 8.44 11.29
CA PRO A 10 -5.44 7.73 10.61
C PRO A 10 -5.69 7.63 9.10
N GLY A 11 -4.77 8.16 8.30
CA GLY A 11 -4.88 8.20 6.84
C GLY A 11 -5.54 9.45 6.26
N GLU A 12 -6.06 10.36 7.08
CA GLU A 12 -6.67 11.62 6.62
C GLU A 12 -5.59 12.69 6.41
N LYS A 13 -5.63 13.36 5.26
CA LYS A 13 -4.78 14.52 4.96
C LYS A 13 -5.53 15.81 5.29
N LEU A 14 -4.82 16.78 5.87
CA LEU A 14 -5.36 18.13 6.11
C LEU A 14 -5.44 18.96 4.83
N VAL A 15 -4.57 18.66 3.87
CA VAL A 15 -4.49 19.32 2.58
C VAL A 15 -4.35 18.23 1.54
N GLU A 16 -5.26 18.25 0.57
CA GLU A 16 -5.20 17.37 -0.60
C GLU A 16 -4.46 18.08 -1.75
N GLU A 17 -3.66 17.32 -2.49
CA GLU A 17 -3.07 17.82 -3.73
C GLU A 17 -4.13 17.75 -4.85
N LEU A 18 -4.46 18.90 -5.46
CA LEU A 18 -5.37 18.91 -6.62
C LEU A 18 -4.81 18.11 -7.80
N PHE A 19 -3.48 18.16 -7.94
CA PHE A 19 -2.74 17.35 -8.89
C PHE A 19 -1.35 17.05 -8.35
N THR A 20 -0.81 15.89 -8.69
CA THR A 20 0.60 15.59 -8.42
C THR A 20 1.50 16.43 -9.32
N GLU A 21 2.61 16.92 -8.78
CA GLU A 21 3.58 17.72 -9.53
C GLU A 21 4.00 17.03 -10.84
N GLY A 22 4.01 17.79 -11.94
CA GLY A 22 4.36 17.28 -13.27
C GLY A 22 3.33 16.36 -13.92
N ARG A 23 2.16 16.12 -13.29
CA ARG A 23 1.10 15.25 -13.84
C ARG A 23 -0.08 15.99 -14.46
N VAL A 24 0.08 17.25 -14.90
CA VAL A 24 -1.04 18.04 -15.47
C VAL A 24 -0.66 18.67 -16.78
N HIS A 25 -1.53 18.51 -17.77
CA HIS A 25 -1.52 19.30 -18.99
C HIS A 25 -2.84 20.06 -19.14
N ARG A 26 -2.76 21.29 -19.68
CA ARG A 26 -3.95 22.05 -20.05
C ARG A 26 -4.62 21.38 -21.25
N THR A 27 -5.92 21.13 -21.16
CA THR A 27 -6.66 20.67 -22.33
C THR A 27 -6.83 21.80 -23.33
N THR A 28 -6.97 21.44 -24.60
CA THR A 28 -7.31 22.36 -25.68
C THR A 28 -8.83 22.56 -25.83
N VAL A 29 -9.64 21.77 -25.12
CA VAL A 29 -11.10 21.73 -25.28
C VAL A 29 -11.81 22.74 -24.37
N HIS A 30 -11.45 22.82 -23.09
CA HIS A 30 -12.12 23.72 -22.15
C HIS A 30 -11.16 24.28 -21.08
N PRO A 31 -11.21 25.59 -20.76
CA PRO A 31 -10.23 26.24 -19.87
C PRO A 31 -10.23 25.76 -18.40
N LYS A 32 -11.22 24.97 -17.99
CA LYS A 32 -11.32 24.38 -16.63
C LYS A 32 -11.12 22.86 -16.61
N VAL A 33 -10.87 22.23 -17.74
CA VAL A 33 -10.60 20.78 -17.81
C VAL A 33 -9.11 20.59 -18.04
N PHE A 34 -8.52 19.70 -17.25
CA PHE A 34 -7.10 19.38 -17.28
C PHE A 34 -6.93 17.88 -17.50
N GLU A 35 -5.91 17.49 -18.24
CA GLU A 35 -5.56 16.10 -18.48
C GLU A 35 -4.47 15.68 -17.51
N ALA A 36 -4.74 14.64 -16.72
CA ALA A 36 -3.76 14.08 -15.81
C ALA A 36 -2.81 13.15 -16.59
N ARG A 37 -1.50 13.33 -16.43
CA ARG A 37 -0.51 12.43 -17.03
C ARG A 37 -0.35 11.19 -16.15
N GLU A 38 -0.73 10.05 -16.69
CA GLU A 38 -0.51 8.74 -16.04
C GLU A 38 0.86 8.16 -16.39
N PHE A 39 1.34 7.27 -15.54
CA PHE A 39 2.53 6.48 -15.79
C PHE A 39 2.13 5.05 -16.15
N PRO A 40 2.82 4.41 -17.09
CA PRO A 40 2.54 3.02 -17.42
C PRO A 40 2.76 2.14 -16.18
N VAL A 41 1.82 1.23 -15.94
CA VAL A 41 1.91 0.18 -14.92
C VAL A 41 2.19 -1.13 -15.65
N ASP A 42 3.13 -1.93 -15.12
CA ASP A 42 3.37 -3.28 -15.62
C ASP A 42 2.13 -4.16 -15.32
N PRO A 43 1.41 -4.64 -16.35
CA PRO A 43 0.20 -5.44 -16.16
C PRO A 43 0.44 -6.74 -15.40
N GLU A 44 1.63 -7.34 -15.55
CA GLU A 44 1.95 -8.61 -14.89
C GLU A 44 2.20 -8.39 -13.40
N LEU A 45 2.97 -7.34 -13.07
CA LEU A 45 3.17 -6.90 -11.68
C LEU A 45 1.83 -6.58 -10.99
N LEU A 46 0.92 -5.89 -11.69
CA LEU A 46 -0.40 -5.59 -11.17
C LEU A 46 -1.21 -6.88 -10.92
N ARG A 47 -1.20 -7.81 -11.88
CA ARG A 47 -1.90 -9.10 -11.77
C ARG A 47 -1.39 -9.91 -10.58
N GLU A 48 -0.08 -10.03 -10.43
CA GLU A 48 0.58 -10.73 -9.32
C GLU A 48 0.26 -10.08 -7.97
N GLY A 49 0.38 -8.75 -7.88
CA GLY A 49 0.06 -8.03 -6.66
C GLY A 49 -1.41 -8.18 -6.24
N LEU A 50 -2.34 -8.15 -7.19
CA LEU A 50 -3.77 -8.39 -6.92
C LEU A 50 -4.03 -9.83 -6.43
N ALA A 51 -3.33 -10.82 -6.96
CA ALA A 51 -3.43 -12.20 -6.49
C ALA A 51 -2.94 -12.33 -5.03
N ILE A 52 -1.82 -11.70 -4.69
CA ILE A 52 -1.29 -11.67 -3.31
C ILE A 52 -2.27 -10.98 -2.36
N LEU A 53 -2.85 -9.84 -2.75
CA LEU A 53 -3.85 -9.15 -1.93
C LEU A 53 -5.09 -10.02 -1.69
N ARG A 54 -5.48 -10.84 -2.67
CA ARG A 54 -6.58 -11.80 -2.52
C ARG A 54 -6.24 -12.89 -1.51
N GLU A 55 -5.04 -13.48 -1.59
CA GLU A 55 -4.58 -14.48 -0.62
C GLU A 55 -4.51 -13.91 0.80
N ILE A 56 -4.03 -12.67 0.95
CA ILE A 56 -3.95 -11.98 2.25
C ILE A 56 -5.35 -11.82 2.86
N GLN A 57 -6.34 -11.44 2.05
CA GLN A 57 -7.73 -11.30 2.47
C GLN A 57 -8.31 -12.62 2.98
N ASP A 58 -8.03 -13.72 2.28
CA ASP A 58 -8.56 -15.05 2.62
C ASP A 58 -7.86 -15.68 3.84
N GLY A 59 -6.58 -15.33 4.09
CA GLY A 59 -5.80 -15.89 5.19
C GLY A 59 -6.13 -15.36 6.60
N GLY A 60 -6.56 -14.10 6.73
CA GLY A 60 -6.90 -13.46 8.00
C GLY A 60 -5.74 -13.33 9.02
N GLY A 61 -5.88 -12.43 10.00
CA GLY A 61 -4.95 -12.32 11.15
C GLY A 61 -3.96 -11.15 11.11
N GLU A 62 -3.29 -10.87 12.24
CA GLU A 62 -2.46 -9.67 12.43
C GLU A 62 -1.22 -9.57 11.52
N THR A 63 -0.77 -10.71 10.98
CA THR A 63 0.35 -10.79 10.01
C THR A 63 -0.06 -10.34 8.60
N CYS A 64 -1.34 -10.09 8.35
CA CYS A 64 -1.85 -9.64 7.06
C CYS A 64 -1.47 -8.18 6.77
N TYR A 65 -1.44 -7.31 7.80
CA TYR A 65 -1.23 -5.88 7.62
C TYR A 65 0.19 -5.53 7.12
N PRO A 66 1.28 -6.09 7.68
CA PRO A 66 2.62 -5.83 7.14
C PRO A 66 2.78 -6.32 5.69
N ARG A 67 2.23 -7.49 5.34
CA ARG A 67 2.29 -8.06 3.97
C ARG A 67 1.48 -7.21 2.99
N MET A 68 0.25 -6.83 3.35
CA MET A 68 -0.60 -5.94 2.56
C MET A 68 0.09 -4.59 2.34
N LEU A 69 0.67 -4.02 3.39
CA LEU A 69 1.35 -2.73 3.33
C LEU A 69 2.55 -2.75 2.38
N ARG A 70 3.39 -3.80 2.46
CA ARG A 70 4.50 -3.99 1.53
C ARG A 70 4.01 -4.12 0.09
N CYS A 71 2.93 -4.89 -0.14
CA CYS A 71 2.32 -5.03 -1.46
C CYS A 71 1.83 -3.67 -2.01
N PHE A 72 1.14 -2.86 -1.19
CA PHE A 72 0.73 -1.51 -1.60
C PHE A 72 1.91 -0.59 -1.92
N MET A 73 2.99 -0.61 -1.12
CA MET A 73 4.16 0.21 -1.40
C MET A 73 4.90 -0.21 -2.68
N GLN A 74 4.84 -1.49 -3.07
CA GLN A 74 5.40 -1.99 -4.31
C GLN A 74 4.53 -1.64 -5.52
N LEU A 75 3.21 -1.85 -5.44
CA LEU A 75 2.26 -1.54 -6.50
C LEU A 75 2.08 -0.03 -6.72
N ILE A 76 2.19 0.75 -5.65
CA ILE A 76 1.96 2.19 -5.65
C ILE A 76 3.21 2.84 -5.00
N PRO A 77 4.27 3.11 -5.77
CA PRO A 77 5.52 3.67 -5.22
C PRO A 77 5.36 5.02 -4.53
N THR A 78 4.29 5.76 -4.85
CA THR A 78 3.95 7.04 -4.22
C THR A 78 3.06 6.90 -2.98
N PHE A 79 2.72 5.68 -2.56
CA PHE A 79 1.89 5.45 -1.38
C PHE A 79 2.66 5.75 -0.10
N GLN A 80 2.12 6.64 0.71
CA GLN A 80 2.68 7.03 2.00
C GLN A 80 1.68 6.64 3.10
N PRO A 81 1.92 5.56 3.85
CA PRO A 81 1.01 5.16 4.91
C PRO A 81 1.10 6.16 6.07
N SER A 82 -0.05 6.53 6.64
CA SER A 82 -0.08 7.37 7.83
C SER A 82 0.62 6.67 9.00
N PRO A 83 1.55 7.34 9.72
CA PRO A 83 2.25 6.75 10.87
C PRO A 83 1.31 6.20 11.94
N HIS A 84 0.19 6.88 12.19
CA HIS A 84 -0.82 6.46 13.17
C HIS A 84 -1.84 5.45 12.64
N GLY A 85 -1.74 5.10 11.35
CA GLY A 85 -2.58 4.11 10.68
C GLY A 85 -1.77 2.88 10.30
N LEU A 86 -1.73 2.56 9.00
CA LEU A 86 -0.95 1.42 8.50
C LEU A 86 0.56 1.59 8.70
N GLY A 87 1.07 2.82 8.82
CA GLY A 87 2.50 3.08 8.97
C GLY A 87 3.12 2.42 10.21
N ARG A 88 2.30 2.16 11.25
CA ARG A 88 2.71 1.43 12.45
C ARG A 88 3.27 0.03 12.19
N TYR A 89 2.98 -0.55 11.03
CA TYR A 89 3.45 -1.87 10.63
C TYR A 89 4.77 -1.84 9.82
N LEU A 90 5.36 -0.66 9.58
CA LEU A 90 6.61 -0.53 8.82
C LEU A 90 7.87 -0.86 9.62
N ASP A 91 7.87 -0.56 10.92
CA ASP A 91 9.05 -0.60 11.80
C ASP A 91 9.27 -1.95 12.51
N GLY A 92 8.57 -3.01 12.11
CA GLY A 92 8.81 -4.36 12.65
C GLY A 92 8.34 -4.60 14.09
N GLU A 93 7.64 -3.66 14.73
CA GLU A 93 7.05 -3.84 16.06
C GLU A 93 5.52 -3.99 16.00
N ALA A 94 5.04 -5.08 15.41
CA ALA A 94 3.93 -5.77 16.03
C ALA A 94 4.57 -6.73 17.05
N ALA A 95 4.61 -6.30 18.32
CA ALA A 95 5.20 -7.08 19.40
C ALA A 95 4.72 -8.55 19.34
N PRO A 96 5.63 -9.53 19.50
CA PRO A 96 5.30 -10.92 19.32
C PRO A 96 4.42 -11.39 20.48
N VAL A 97 3.23 -11.95 20.19
CA VAL A 97 2.45 -12.62 21.24
C VAL A 97 3.12 -13.94 21.65
N ASN A 98 4.07 -14.50 20.88
CA ASN A 98 4.87 -15.65 21.33
C ASN A 98 6.29 -15.66 20.75
N GLY A 99 7.26 -15.14 21.52
CA GLY A 99 8.53 -15.81 21.86
C GLY A 99 9.43 -16.46 20.81
N ASN A 100 9.39 -16.11 19.52
CA ASN A 100 10.44 -16.48 18.58
C ASN A 100 10.89 -15.27 17.76
N LEU A 101 12.19 -14.98 17.83
CA LEU A 101 12.87 -13.91 17.10
C LEU A 101 12.77 -14.21 15.59
N ALA A 102 11.76 -13.65 14.92
CA ALA A 102 11.66 -13.75 13.47
C ALA A 102 12.70 -12.81 12.84
N ALA A 103 13.59 -13.38 12.03
CA ALA A 103 14.58 -12.68 11.24
C ALA A 103 13.95 -11.55 10.40
N PRO A 104 14.72 -10.50 10.02
CA PRO A 104 14.20 -9.41 9.17
C PRO A 104 13.54 -9.99 7.92
N VAL A 105 12.25 -9.66 7.74
CA VAL A 105 11.46 -10.15 6.61
C VAL A 105 12.03 -9.51 5.32
N PRO A 106 12.55 -10.31 4.37
CA PRO A 106 13.15 -9.81 3.13
C PRO A 106 12.11 -9.12 2.23
N PRO A 107 12.54 -8.30 1.25
CA PRO A 107 11.63 -7.78 0.23
C PRO A 107 10.84 -8.92 -0.43
N ILE A 108 9.54 -8.69 -0.67
CA ILE A 108 8.69 -9.62 -1.42
C ILE A 108 9.22 -9.65 -2.85
N ASP A 109 9.91 -10.72 -3.20
CA ASP A 109 10.25 -11.02 -4.58
C ASP A 109 9.05 -11.73 -5.22
N PHE A 110 8.36 -11.03 -6.11
CA PHE A 110 7.20 -11.56 -6.83
C PHE A 110 7.53 -12.78 -7.70
N ARG A 111 8.82 -12.99 -8.02
CA ARG A 111 9.32 -14.10 -8.84
C ARG A 111 9.88 -15.26 -8.00
N SER A 112 9.94 -15.10 -6.69
CA SER A 112 10.44 -16.11 -5.77
C SER A 112 9.33 -17.12 -5.42
N PRO A 113 9.52 -18.43 -5.69
CA PRO A 113 8.53 -19.45 -5.37
C PRO A 113 8.28 -19.60 -3.86
N GLU A 114 9.22 -19.20 -3.00
CA GLU A 114 9.02 -19.15 -1.54
C GLU A 114 8.09 -18.01 -1.08
N THR A 115 7.88 -16.99 -1.90
CA THR A 115 7.01 -15.83 -1.58
C THR A 115 5.54 -16.08 -1.93
N LEU A 116 5.30 -16.99 -2.89
CA LEU A 116 3.98 -17.35 -3.43
C LEU A 116 3.26 -18.49 -2.68
N GLY A 117 3.82 -19.01 -1.58
CA GLY A 117 3.18 -20.07 -0.80
C GLY A 117 2.92 -21.38 -1.56
N LEU A 118 3.43 -21.52 -2.78
CA LEU A 118 3.36 -22.73 -3.59
C LEU A 118 4.36 -23.74 -3.05
N ARG A 119 4.02 -24.39 -1.94
CA ARG A 119 4.57 -25.71 -1.67
C ARG A 119 4.06 -26.63 -2.78
N ALA A 120 4.91 -26.86 -3.77
CA ALA A 120 4.75 -27.96 -4.69
C ALA A 120 4.65 -29.25 -3.87
N TYR A 121 3.44 -29.74 -3.67
CA TYR A 121 3.20 -31.14 -3.38
C TYR A 121 3.51 -31.90 -4.68
N ILE A 122 4.68 -32.54 -4.70
CA ILE A 122 4.92 -33.74 -5.52
C ILE A 122 4.35 -34.91 -4.72
#